data_AF-A0A9P3INR3-F1
#
_entry.id   AF-A0A9P3INR3-F1
#
_cell.length_a   1.000
_cell.length_b   1.000
_cell.length_c   1.000
_cell.angle_alpha   90.00
_cell.angle_beta   90.00
_cell.angle_gamma   90.00
#
_symmetry.space_group_name_H-M   'P 1'
#
loop_
_entity.id
_entity.type
_entity.pdbx_description
1 polymer ?
#
loop_
_entity_poly.entity_id
_entity_poly.type
_entity_poly.pdbx_seq_one_letter_code
_entity_poly.pdbx_strand_id
1 'polypeptide(L)'
;MDLGSSALSNGAGGPDTSLRTTSSSGSAGFVRVRRRAATHKVFQGDYLQLADENHAILKMLRKQGDQSVIFADTVAKVNRHNKIVPRLLVVTEKAVYVIERDTFRLKRRIPLDIIESLYLSELADNFLALMVPKEFDCLLVSTRKTEIVTVLVDATKTTGRELKVCFSNKFEYTIDPDTTRQVEFSQVPGGVSTRITNAI
;
A
#
# COMPACT_ATOMS: atom_id res chain seq x y z
N MET A 1 7.51 -18.54 47.86
CA MET A 1 6.48 -19.54 48.19
C MET A 1 5.39 -18.79 48.94
N ASP A 2 4.51 -18.09 48.22
CA ASP A 2 3.18 -18.58 47.77
C ASP A 2 2.23 -18.74 48.98
N LEU A 3 1.01 -18.21 49.10
CA LEU A 3 -0.02 -17.56 48.26
C LEU A 3 -0.89 -16.76 49.27
N GLY A 4 -1.56 -15.66 48.98
CA GLY A 4 -2.55 -15.46 47.92
C GLY A 4 -3.83 -14.93 48.59
N SER A 5 -4.29 -13.78 48.09
CA SER A 5 -5.51 -13.08 48.51
C SER A 5 -6.79 -13.85 48.19
N SER A 6 -7.86 -13.62 48.96
CA SER A 6 -9.25 -13.75 48.48
C SER A 6 -10.22 -12.85 49.25
N ALA A 7 -11.24 -12.42 48.51
CA ALA A 7 -12.18 -11.33 48.78
C ALA A 7 -13.47 -11.78 49.50
N LEU A 8 -14.21 -10.83 50.10
CA LEU A 8 -15.68 -10.83 50.34
C LEU A 8 -16.15 -9.36 50.50
N SER A 9 -16.90 -8.75 49.56
CA SER A 9 -18.37 -8.72 49.36
C SER A 9 -19.16 -8.16 50.58
N ASN A 10 -19.72 -6.93 50.51
CA ASN A 10 -21.01 -6.44 49.95
C ASN A 10 -22.11 -6.28 51.03
N GLY A 11 -22.77 -5.10 51.06
CA GLY A 11 -24.09 -4.96 51.70
C GLY A 11 -24.55 -3.53 51.99
N ALA A 12 -25.33 -2.95 51.07
CA ALA A 12 -26.42 -1.96 51.26
C ALA A 12 -26.81 -1.50 49.84
N GLY A 13 -28.04 -1.55 49.32
CA GLY A 13 -29.36 -1.32 49.90
C GLY A 13 -30.10 -0.50 48.82
N GLY A 14 -31.26 -0.96 48.32
CA GLY A 14 -32.04 -0.28 47.27
C GLY A 14 -32.64 1.07 47.72
N PRO A 15 -33.37 1.79 46.85
CA PRO A 15 -34.67 1.28 46.39
C PRO A 15 -35.02 1.50 44.90
N ASP A 16 -36.11 0.83 44.57
CA ASP A 16 -36.85 0.64 43.32
C ASP A 16 -37.44 1.92 42.71
N THR A 17 -37.41 2.07 41.39
CA THR A 17 -38.31 2.96 40.64
C THR A 17 -38.49 2.48 39.18
N SER A 18 -39.47 1.60 38.98
CA SER A 18 -40.45 1.52 37.88
C SER A 18 -40.02 1.74 36.41
N LEU A 19 -40.33 0.70 35.62
CA LEU A 19 -40.37 0.62 34.16
C LEU A 19 -41.16 1.75 33.47
N ARG A 20 -40.62 2.25 32.35
CA ARG A 20 -41.40 2.69 31.18
C ARG A 20 -40.73 2.19 29.90
N THR A 21 -41.44 1.31 29.21
CA THR A 21 -41.22 0.91 27.82
C THR A 21 -41.78 1.98 26.89
N THR A 22 -40.97 2.47 25.94
CA THR A 22 -41.46 2.99 24.66
C THR A 22 -40.48 2.64 23.56
N SER A 23 -40.95 1.85 22.62
CA SER A 23 -40.35 1.56 21.31
C SER A 23 -40.25 2.83 20.45
N SER A 24 -39.08 3.07 19.86
CA SER A 24 -39.00 3.84 18.61
C SER A 24 -37.80 3.39 17.79
N SER A 25 -38.12 2.65 16.74
CA SER A 25 -37.36 2.46 15.50
C SER A 25 -36.86 3.78 14.91
N GLY A 26 -35.63 3.82 14.41
CA GLY A 26 -35.13 4.96 13.63
C GLY A 26 -33.63 4.94 13.40
N SER A 27 -33.22 4.26 12.33
CA SER A 27 -31.94 4.35 11.59
C SER A 27 -30.82 5.24 12.18
N ALA A 28 -29.86 4.62 12.86
CA ALA A 28 -28.54 5.20 13.03
C ALA A 28 -27.82 5.17 11.68
N GLY A 29 -27.76 6.31 11.00
CA GLY A 29 -26.85 6.53 9.88
C GLY A 29 -25.42 6.33 10.37
N PHE A 30 -24.86 5.15 10.09
CA PHE A 30 -23.43 4.93 10.23
C PHE A 30 -22.73 5.72 9.13
N VAL A 31 -22.40 6.98 9.42
CA VAL A 31 -21.21 7.59 8.83
C VAL A 31 -20.06 6.71 9.28
N ARG A 32 -19.61 5.82 8.39
CA ARG A 32 -18.49 4.93 8.65
C ARG A 32 -17.22 5.77 8.61
N VAL A 33 -16.92 6.34 9.78
CA VAL A 33 -15.66 6.96 10.12
C VAL A 33 -14.57 5.99 9.69
N ARG A 34 -13.73 6.43 8.73
CA ARG A 34 -12.48 5.74 8.40
C ARG A 34 -11.81 5.38 9.71
N ARG A 35 -11.40 4.12 9.92
CA ARG A 35 -10.56 3.75 11.06
C ARG A 35 -9.42 4.76 11.12
N ARG A 36 -9.47 5.69 12.08
CA ARG A 36 -8.33 6.54 12.45
C ARG A 36 -7.36 5.64 13.20
N ALA A 37 -6.68 4.79 12.46
CA ALA A 37 -5.40 4.21 12.87
C ALA A 37 -4.32 4.88 12.02
N ALA A 38 -4.26 6.22 12.07
CA ALA A 38 -3.02 6.93 11.90
C ALA A 38 -2.35 7.02 13.27
N THR A 39 -2.15 5.86 13.92
CA THR A 39 -1.06 5.72 14.89
C THR A 39 0.20 6.16 14.15
N HIS A 40 1.02 7.02 14.75
CA HIS A 40 2.29 7.47 14.21
C HIS A 40 3.12 6.27 13.72
N LYS A 41 2.93 5.86 12.46
CA LYS A 41 3.65 4.75 11.88
C LYS A 41 4.97 5.35 11.44
N VAL A 42 6.01 5.11 12.22
CA VAL A 42 7.37 5.44 11.81
C VAL A 42 7.65 4.63 10.55
N PHE A 43 7.84 5.32 9.42
CA PHE A 43 8.27 4.69 8.18
C PHE A 43 9.72 4.24 8.37
N GLN A 44 9.97 2.94 8.18
CA GLN A 44 11.31 2.37 8.33
C GLN A 44 12.16 2.60 7.07
N GLY A 45 11.52 2.67 5.90
CA GLY A 45 12.22 2.74 4.61
C GLY A 45 12.74 1.37 4.16
N ASP A 46 13.88 0.92 4.69
CA ASP A 46 14.53 -0.34 4.27
C ASP A 46 14.07 -1.53 5.14
N TYR A 47 13.14 -2.32 4.62
CA TYR A 47 12.62 -3.55 5.23
C TYR A 47 13.34 -4.81 4.77
N LEU A 48 14.23 -4.70 3.78
CA LEU A 48 15.05 -5.80 3.29
C LEU A 48 16.46 -5.79 3.89
N GLN A 49 16.78 -4.78 4.70
CA GLN A 49 18.10 -4.59 5.32
C GLN A 49 19.21 -4.71 4.28
N LEU A 50 19.05 -4.05 3.13
CA LEU A 50 19.90 -4.25 1.95
C LEU A 50 21.38 -3.99 2.25
N ALA A 51 21.67 -3.06 3.15
CA ALA A 51 23.01 -2.77 3.66
C ALA A 51 23.73 -4.03 4.18
N ASP A 52 23.01 -4.85 4.94
CA ASP A 52 23.53 -6.00 5.67
C ASP A 52 23.33 -7.31 4.89
N GLU A 53 22.21 -7.43 4.17
CA GLU A 53 21.78 -8.70 3.57
C GLU A 53 22.10 -8.83 2.08
N ASN A 54 22.27 -7.73 1.33
CA ASN A 54 22.30 -7.82 -0.13
C ASN A 54 23.24 -6.85 -0.86
N HIS A 55 24.55 -7.13 -0.76
CA HIS A 55 25.59 -6.37 -1.45
C HIS A 55 25.47 -6.35 -2.99
N ALA A 56 24.83 -7.35 -3.60
CA ALA A 56 24.65 -7.41 -5.05
C ALA A 56 23.71 -6.29 -5.55
N ILE A 57 22.60 -6.07 -4.82
CA ILE A 57 21.67 -4.96 -5.11
C ILE A 57 22.37 -3.63 -4.90
N LEU A 58 23.07 -3.42 -3.78
CA LEU A 58 23.80 -2.17 -3.53
C LEU A 58 24.83 -1.86 -4.63
N LYS A 59 25.59 -2.88 -5.07
CA LYS A 59 26.55 -2.73 -6.16
C LYS A 59 25.87 -2.35 -7.48
N MET A 60 24.70 -2.91 -7.76
CA MET A 60 23.90 -2.54 -8.93
C MET A 60 23.42 -1.09 -8.84
N LEU A 61 22.89 -0.65 -7.70
CA LEU A 61 22.42 0.72 -7.48
C LEU A 61 23.56 1.72 -7.66
N ARG A 62 24.73 1.46 -7.07
CA ARG A 62 25.93 2.29 -7.23
C ARG A 62 26.39 2.42 -8.68
N LYS A 63 26.29 1.34 -9.47
CA LYS A 63 26.59 1.37 -10.93
C LYS A 63 25.63 2.27 -11.71
N GLN A 64 24.39 2.44 -11.23
CA GLN A 64 23.41 3.37 -11.78
C GLN A 64 23.57 4.80 -11.23
N GLY A 65 24.56 5.00 -10.36
CA GLY A 65 24.87 6.28 -9.73
C GLY A 65 23.99 6.62 -8.53
N ASP A 66 23.18 5.70 -8.04
CA ASP A 66 22.37 5.88 -6.83
C ASP A 66 23.24 5.69 -5.58
N GLN A 67 23.06 6.58 -4.61
CA GLN A 67 23.83 6.63 -3.37
C GLN A 67 23.02 6.21 -2.15
N SER A 68 21.70 6.35 -2.19
CA SER A 68 20.83 6.06 -1.05
C SER A 68 19.63 5.21 -1.41
N VAL A 69 19.29 4.27 -0.52
CA VAL A 69 18.01 3.56 -0.56
C VAL A 69 17.08 4.30 0.38
N ILE A 70 15.95 4.78 -0.13
CA ILE A 70 14.91 5.47 0.65
C ILE A 70 13.88 4.46 1.13
N PHE A 71 13.54 3.48 0.28
CA PHE A 71 12.62 2.41 0.63
C PHE A 71 13.03 1.09 -0.03
N ALA A 72 12.86 -0.02 0.67
CA ALA A 72 13.02 -1.34 0.10
C ALA A 72 12.08 -2.34 0.78
N ASP A 73 11.28 -3.08 0.02
CA ASP A 73 10.41 -4.14 0.54
C ASP A 73 10.11 -5.20 -0.53
N THR A 74 9.64 -6.37 -0.10
CA THR A 74 9.01 -7.34 -0.99
C THR A 74 7.57 -6.91 -1.27
N VAL A 75 7.25 -6.68 -2.54
CA VAL A 75 5.90 -6.38 -3.02
C VAL A 75 5.42 -7.48 -3.96
N ALA A 76 4.13 -7.48 -4.28
CA ALA A 76 3.62 -8.32 -5.36
C ALA A 76 3.33 -7.45 -6.59
N LYS A 77 3.76 -7.90 -7.77
CA LYS A 77 3.47 -7.24 -9.05
C LYS A 77 2.46 -8.09 -9.83
N VAL A 78 1.42 -7.45 -10.37
CA VAL A 78 0.58 -8.09 -11.38
C VAL A 78 1.37 -8.10 -12.69
N ASN A 79 1.71 -9.29 -13.18
CA ASN A 79 2.47 -9.43 -14.42
C ASN A 79 1.56 -9.36 -15.66
N ARG A 80 2.18 -9.41 -16.84
CA ARG A 80 1.43 -9.40 -18.11
C ARG A 80 0.49 -10.58 -18.31
N HIS A 81 0.63 -11.66 -17.55
CA HIS A 81 -0.27 -12.82 -17.57
C HIS A 81 -1.35 -12.77 -16.47
N ASN A 82 -1.59 -11.60 -15.86
CA ASN A 82 -2.53 -11.43 -14.73
C ASN A 82 -2.20 -12.27 -13.50
N LYS A 83 -0.95 -12.71 -13.35
CA LYS A 83 -0.47 -13.40 -12.15
C LYS A 83 0.15 -12.40 -11.20
N ILE A 84 -0.16 -12.55 -9.92
CA ILE A 84 0.49 -11.82 -8.83
C ILE A 84 1.81 -12.54 -8.53
N VAL A 85 2.93 -11.86 -8.75
CA VAL A 85 4.27 -12.44 -8.58
C VAL A 85 5.12 -11.58 -7.64
N PRO A 86 5.81 -12.16 -6.65
CA PRO A 86 6.65 -11.40 -5.73
C PRO A 86 7.85 -10.73 -6.45
N ARG A 87 8.16 -9.51 -6.04
CA ARG A 87 9.28 -8.68 -6.52
C ARG A 87 9.86 -7.89 -5.36
N LEU A 88 11.14 -7.57 -5.43
CA LEU A 88 11.69 -6.53 -4.56
C LEU A 88 11.42 -5.19 -5.23
N LEU A 89 10.83 -4.28 -4.47
CA LEU A 89 10.68 -2.88 -4.84
C LEU A 89 11.72 -2.09 -4.06
N VAL A 90 12.62 -1.40 -4.75
CA VAL A 90 13.59 -0.50 -4.14
C VAL A 90 13.39 0.90 -4.70
N VAL A 91 13.27 1.89 -3.84
CA VAL A 91 13.17 3.30 -4.23
C VAL A 91 14.42 4.02 -3.75
N THR A 92 15.05 4.75 -4.66
CA THR A 92 16.21 5.59 -4.39
C THR A 92 15.87 7.06 -4.63
N GLU A 93 16.85 7.95 -4.50
CA GLU A 93 16.71 9.36 -4.85
C GLU A 93 16.53 9.62 -6.36
N LYS A 94 16.71 8.62 -7.24
CA LYS A 94 16.64 8.80 -8.70
C LYS A 94 15.63 7.90 -9.41
N ALA A 95 15.35 6.71 -8.87
CA ALA A 95 14.53 5.73 -9.58
C ALA A 95 13.84 4.72 -8.65
N VAL A 96 12.81 4.09 -9.20
CA VAL A 96 12.19 2.88 -8.68
C VAL A 96 12.78 1.67 -9.39
N TYR A 97 13.18 0.67 -8.64
CA TYR A 97 13.74 -0.59 -9.12
C TYR A 97 12.78 -1.73 -8.84
N VAL A 98 12.43 -2.48 -9.88
CA VAL A 98 11.68 -3.73 -9.79
C VAL A 98 12.66 -4.87 -10.05
N ILE A 99 12.92 -5.66 -9.02
CA ILE A 99 13.94 -6.71 -9.01
C ILE A 99 13.26 -8.07 -8.79
N GLU A 100 13.75 -9.10 -9.45
CA GLU A 100 13.32 -10.48 -9.20
C GLU A 100 13.76 -10.95 -7.82
N ARG A 101 12.82 -11.46 -7.03
CA ARG A 101 13.06 -11.80 -5.62
C ARG A 101 14.13 -12.88 -5.44
N ASP A 102 14.11 -13.92 -6.26
CA ASP A 102 14.94 -15.11 -6.03
C ASP A 102 16.32 -15.00 -6.67
N THR A 103 16.42 -14.30 -7.81
CA THR A 103 17.66 -14.18 -8.60
C THR A 103 18.38 -12.85 -8.41
N PHE A 104 17.73 -11.89 -7.73
CA PHE A 104 18.17 -10.50 -7.60
C PHE A 104 18.46 -9.80 -8.94
N ARG A 105 17.90 -10.32 -10.05
CA ARG A 105 18.06 -9.72 -11.38
C ARG A 105 17.15 -8.51 -11.51
N LEU A 106 17.72 -7.40 -11.98
CA LEU A 106 16.97 -6.20 -12.33
C LEU A 106 15.99 -6.52 -13.47
N LYS A 107 14.69 -6.32 -13.23
CA LYS A 107 13.67 -6.44 -14.28
C LYS A 107 13.38 -5.10 -14.92
N ARG A 108 13.35 -4.03 -14.12
CA ARG A 108 13.13 -2.68 -14.61
C ARG A 108 13.68 -1.64 -13.64
N ARG A 109 14.24 -0.57 -14.20
CA ARG A 109 14.53 0.69 -13.54
C ARG A 109 13.59 1.74 -14.12
N ILE A 110 12.85 2.42 -13.26
CA ILE A 110 11.88 3.46 -13.64
C ILE A 110 12.40 4.77 -13.03
N PRO A 111 13.02 5.65 -13.82
CA PRO A 111 13.40 6.99 -13.38
C PRO A 111 12.22 7.73 -12.74
N LEU A 112 12.45 8.47 -11.66
CA LEU A 112 11.36 9.19 -10.96
C LEU A 112 10.71 10.26 -11.84
N ASP A 113 11.46 10.86 -12.77
CA ASP A 113 11.01 11.95 -13.65
C ASP A 113 10.06 11.51 -14.77
N ILE A 114 9.94 10.19 -15.02
CA ILE A 114 9.01 9.60 -15.98
C ILE A 114 7.74 9.02 -15.34
N ILE A 115 7.67 8.96 -14.01
CA ILE A 115 6.44 8.58 -13.30
C ILE A 115 5.52 9.81 -13.25
N GLU A 116 4.38 9.73 -13.93
CA GLU A 116 3.48 10.89 -14.05
C GLU A 116 2.46 10.95 -12.91
N SER A 117 1.93 9.79 -12.51
CA SER A 117 0.93 9.72 -11.45
C SER A 117 0.93 8.38 -10.75
N LEU A 118 0.38 8.37 -9.55
CA LEU A 118 0.06 7.18 -8.78
C LEU A 118 -1.47 7.01 -8.78
N TYR A 119 -1.94 5.80 -9.01
CA TYR A 119 -3.37 5.48 -8.85
C TYR A 119 -3.59 4.51 -7.70
N LEU A 120 -4.61 4.82 -6.91
CA LEU A 120 -5.08 4.02 -5.79
C LEU A 120 -6.59 3.87 -5.88
N SER A 121 -7.13 2.79 -5.32
CA SER A 121 -8.57 2.73 -5.06
C SER A 121 -8.93 3.58 -3.84
N GLU A 122 -10.21 3.93 -3.73
CA GLU A 122 -10.79 4.55 -2.54
C GLU A 122 -11.12 3.53 -1.44
N LEU A 123 -10.88 2.24 -1.71
CA LEU A 123 -11.25 1.14 -0.85
C LEU A 123 -10.07 0.66 0.01
N ALA A 124 -10.40 -0.14 1.03
CA ALA A 124 -9.43 -0.71 1.95
C ALA A 124 -8.71 -1.93 1.34
N ASP A 125 -8.00 -1.72 0.24
CA ASP A 125 -7.10 -2.69 -0.39
C ASP A 125 -5.63 -2.26 -0.31
N ASN A 126 -4.76 -3.04 -0.95
CA ASN A 126 -3.31 -2.83 -0.98
C ASN A 126 -2.77 -2.50 -2.38
N PHE A 127 -3.63 -2.16 -3.34
CA PHE A 127 -3.23 -1.90 -4.72
C PHE A 127 -2.73 -0.47 -4.92
N LEU A 128 -1.68 -0.35 -5.74
CA LEU A 128 -1.06 0.89 -6.19
C LEU A 128 -0.61 0.70 -7.63
N ALA A 129 -0.92 1.66 -8.51
CA ALA A 129 -0.36 1.70 -9.85
C ALA A 129 0.63 2.87 -10.01
N LEU A 130 1.78 2.60 -10.63
CA LEU A 130 2.71 3.62 -11.12
C LEU A 130 2.39 3.88 -12.59
N MET A 131 1.94 5.09 -12.92
CA MET A 131 1.67 5.49 -14.30
C MET A 131 2.94 6.08 -14.92
N VAL A 132 3.39 5.47 -16.01
CA VAL A 132 4.63 5.80 -16.71
C VAL A 132 4.35 5.90 -18.22
N PRO A 133 3.65 6.96 -18.69
CA PRO A 133 3.15 7.02 -20.07
C PRO A 133 4.23 7.04 -21.16
N LYS A 134 5.47 7.39 -20.80
CA LYS A 134 6.64 7.31 -21.70
C LYS A 134 7.14 5.88 -21.91
N GLU A 135 6.67 4.93 -21.12
CA GLU A 135 6.99 3.51 -21.18
C GLU A 135 5.72 2.68 -20.90
N PHE A 136 5.70 1.90 -19.83
CA PHE A 136 4.58 1.07 -19.41
C PHE A 136 4.32 1.24 -17.91
N ASP A 137 3.09 1.04 -17.49
CA ASP A 137 2.66 1.18 -16.11
C ASP A 137 3.03 -0.06 -15.26
N CYS A 138 2.91 0.07 -13.94
CA CYS A 138 3.12 -1.03 -13.01
C CYS A 138 1.99 -1.10 -11.98
N LEU A 139 1.22 -2.19 -11.99
CA LEU A 139 0.26 -2.50 -10.95
C LEU A 139 0.92 -3.37 -9.85
N LEU A 140 0.94 -2.84 -8.64
CA LEU A 140 1.59 -3.41 -7.46
C LEU A 140 0.58 -3.65 -6.34
N VAL A 141 0.90 -4.60 -5.46
CA VAL A 141 0.17 -4.90 -4.22
C VAL A 141 1.17 -4.88 -3.07
N SER A 142 0.92 -4.04 -2.06
CA SER A 142 1.76 -3.96 -0.85
C SER A 142 0.96 -3.51 0.36
N THR A 143 1.20 -4.15 1.51
CA THR A 143 0.67 -3.71 2.82
C THR A 143 1.29 -2.38 3.30
N ARG A 144 2.35 -1.93 2.62
CA ARG A 144 3.01 -0.64 2.84
C ARG A 144 2.63 0.42 1.81
N LYS A 145 1.50 0.24 1.12
CA LYS A 145 0.95 1.17 0.11
C LYS A 145 1.13 2.66 0.49
N THR A 146 0.72 3.05 1.69
CA THR A 146 0.81 4.45 2.16
C THR A 146 2.24 4.96 2.26
N GLU A 147 3.17 4.13 2.73
CA GLU A 147 4.59 4.49 2.85
C GLU A 147 5.22 4.62 1.47
N ILE A 148 4.94 3.68 0.55
CA ILE A 148 5.41 3.75 -0.84
C ILE A 148 4.92 5.04 -1.51
N VAL A 149 3.64 5.39 -1.37
CA VAL A 149 3.09 6.64 -1.92
C VAL A 149 3.80 7.84 -1.33
N THR A 150 3.99 7.90 0.00
CA THR A 150 4.65 9.03 0.66
C THR A 150 6.09 9.17 0.16
N VAL A 151 6.85 8.07 0.14
CA VAL A 151 8.23 8.02 -0.32
C VAL A 151 8.35 8.50 -1.78
N LEU A 152 7.46 8.05 -2.68
CA LEU A 152 7.50 8.47 -4.07
C LEU A 152 7.14 9.95 -4.25
N VAL A 153 6.14 10.44 -3.52
CA VAL A 153 5.78 11.87 -3.54
C VAL A 153 6.93 12.74 -3.03
N ASP A 154 7.62 12.32 -1.96
CA ASP A 154 8.74 13.09 -1.43
C ASP A 154 9.98 13.01 -2.31
N ALA A 155 10.33 11.83 -2.83
CA ALA A 155 11.47 11.65 -3.71
C ALA A 155 11.31 12.43 -5.02
N THR A 156 10.10 12.47 -5.60
CA THR A 156 9.84 13.21 -6.85
C THR A 156 9.94 14.73 -6.71
N LYS A 157 9.69 15.31 -5.51
CA LYS A 157 9.90 16.76 -5.28
C LYS A 157 11.33 17.21 -5.61
N THR A 158 12.31 16.34 -5.34
CA THR A 158 13.73 16.62 -5.63
C THR A 158 14.04 16.72 -7.14
N THR A 159 13.14 16.18 -7.98
CA THR A 159 13.24 16.27 -9.45
C THR A 159 12.65 17.57 -10.01
N GLY A 160 12.08 18.43 -9.16
CA GLY A 160 11.38 19.65 -9.58
C GLY A 160 10.01 19.41 -10.21
N ARG A 161 9.44 18.20 -10.00
CA ARG A 161 8.10 17.83 -10.48
C ARG A 161 7.19 17.47 -9.31
N GLU A 162 5.89 17.67 -9.51
CA GLU A 162 4.86 17.23 -8.57
C GLU A 162 4.24 15.92 -9.07
N LEU A 163 4.41 14.85 -8.29
CA LEU A 163 3.79 13.57 -8.57
C LEU A 163 2.31 13.60 -8.19
N LYS A 164 1.42 13.41 -9.18
CA LYS A 164 -0.03 13.38 -8.95
C LYS A 164 -0.43 12.08 -8.25
N VAL A 165 -1.29 12.17 -7.25
CA VAL A 165 -1.89 11.00 -6.58
C VAL A 165 -3.39 10.99 -6.85
N CYS A 166 -3.83 10.02 -7.65
CA CYS A 166 -5.21 9.86 -8.10
C CYS A 166 -5.90 8.74 -7.33
N PHE A 167 -7.16 8.97 -6.98
CA PHE A 167 -8.03 7.96 -6.38
C PHE A 167 -9.15 7.63 -7.35
N SER A 168 -9.25 6.37 -7.74
CA SER A 168 -10.36 5.85 -8.53
C SER A 168 -10.51 4.36 -8.31
N ASN A 169 -11.75 3.91 -8.15
CA ASN A 169 -12.06 2.48 -8.08
C ASN A 169 -12.03 1.81 -9.46
N LYS A 170 -11.79 2.58 -10.53
CA LYS A 170 -11.70 2.07 -11.89
C LYS A 170 -10.71 2.90 -12.70
N PHE A 171 -9.67 2.28 -13.23
CA PHE A 171 -8.69 2.97 -14.07
C PHE A 171 -7.98 2.02 -15.03
N GLU A 172 -7.38 2.61 -16.06
CA GLU A 172 -6.61 1.89 -17.07
C GLU A 172 -5.11 2.00 -16.79
N TYR A 173 -4.37 0.98 -17.22
CA TYR A 173 -2.92 0.93 -17.13
C TYR A 173 -2.35 0.11 -18.30
N THR A 174 -1.29 0.62 -18.91
CA THR A 174 -0.61 0.04 -20.08
C THR A 174 0.50 -0.90 -19.62
N ILE A 175 0.54 -2.15 -20.08
CA ILE A 175 1.52 -3.14 -19.61
C ILE A 175 2.65 -3.43 -20.61
N ASP A 176 2.39 -3.15 -21.89
CA ASP A 176 3.29 -3.26 -23.04
C ASP A 176 2.69 -2.42 -24.20
N PRO A 177 3.37 -2.26 -25.36
CA PRO A 177 2.96 -1.34 -26.41
C PRO A 177 1.54 -1.54 -26.95
N ASP A 178 1.07 -2.79 -26.92
CA ASP A 178 -0.16 -3.21 -27.58
C ASP A 178 -1.27 -3.56 -26.58
N THR A 179 -0.96 -3.52 -25.27
CA THR A 179 -1.88 -3.99 -24.23
C THR A 179 -2.11 -2.95 -23.16
N THR A 180 -3.33 -2.42 -23.16
CA THR A 180 -3.91 -1.67 -22.04
C THR A 180 -4.91 -2.54 -21.29
N ARG A 181 -4.87 -2.48 -19.96
CA ARG A 181 -5.82 -3.17 -19.09
C ARG A 181 -6.59 -2.18 -18.27
N GLN A 182 -7.78 -2.60 -17.85
CA GLN A 182 -8.60 -1.89 -16.89
C GLN A 182 -8.63 -2.70 -15.59
N VAL A 183 -8.39 -2.03 -14.47
CA VAL A 183 -8.61 -2.58 -13.14
C VAL A 183 -9.82 -1.91 -12.50
N GLU A 184 -10.67 -2.73 -11.90
CA GLU A 184 -11.87 -2.29 -11.19
C GLU A 184 -11.90 -2.91 -9.79
N PHE A 185 -12.19 -2.06 -8.80
CA PHE A 185 -12.28 -2.40 -7.40
C PHE A 185 -13.73 -2.24 -6.93
N SER A 186 -14.24 -3.21 -6.20
CA SER A 186 -15.62 -3.16 -5.68
C SER A 186 -15.67 -3.66 -4.25
N GLN A 187 -16.44 -2.97 -3.41
CA GLN A 187 -16.70 -3.42 -2.05
C GLN A 187 -17.58 -4.68 -2.11
N VAL A 188 -17.14 -5.73 -1.43
CA VAL A 188 -17.90 -6.99 -1.27
C VAL A 188 -18.01 -7.35 0.22
N PRO A 189 -18.92 -8.25 0.61
CA PRO A 189 -18.92 -8.81 1.96
C PRO A 189 -17.54 -9.39 2.27
N GLY A 190 -16.92 -8.95 3.38
CA GLY A 190 -15.63 -9.44 3.83
C GLY A 190 -14.39 -8.77 3.22
N GLY A 191 -14.51 -7.84 2.27
CA GLY A 191 -13.33 -7.15 1.74
C GLY A 191 -13.54 -6.38 0.43
N VAL A 192 -12.48 -6.32 -0.37
CA VAL A 192 -12.49 -5.68 -1.69
C VAL A 192 -12.28 -6.75 -2.76
N SER A 193 -13.13 -6.76 -3.78
CA SER A 193 -12.96 -7.56 -4.98
C SER A 193 -12.18 -6.75 -6.02
N THR A 194 -11.30 -7.41 -6.76
CA THR A 194 -10.52 -6.80 -7.83
C THR A 194 -10.74 -7.57 -9.12
N ARG A 195 -11.14 -6.86 -10.17
CA ARG A 195 -11.31 -7.40 -11.52
C ARG A 195 -10.31 -6.72 -12.46
N ILE A 196 -9.63 -7.50 -13.27
CA ILE A 196 -8.70 -7.01 -14.30
C ILE A 196 -9.15 -7.55 -15.65
N THR A 197 -9.40 -6.66 -16.60
CA THR A 197 -9.81 -6.98 -17.98
C THR A 197 -8.91 -6.25 -18.97
N ASN A 198 -8.92 -6.68 -20.23
CA ASN A 198 -8.36 -5.84 -21.29
C ASN A 198 -9.22 -4.57 -21.40
N ALA A 199 -8.58 -3.43 -21.66
CA ALA A 199 -9.30 -2.21 -21.99
C ALA A 199 -9.96 -2.39 -23.38
N ILE A 200 -11.09 -1.69 -23.57
CA ILE A 200 -11.88 -1.73 -24.82
C ILE A 200 -11.34 -0.69 -25.78
#